data_AF-A0A6N9VLR9-F1
#
_entry.id   AF-A0A6N9VLR9-F1
#
_cell.length_a   1.000
_cell.length_b   1.000
_cell.length_c   1.000
_cell.angle_alpha   90.00
_cell.angle_beta   90.00
_cell.angle_gamma   90.00
#
_symmetry.space_group_name_H-M   'P 1'
#
loop_
_entity.id
_entity.type
_entity.pdbx_description
1 polymer ?
#
loop_
_entity_poly.entity_id
_entity_poly.type
_entity_poly.pdbx_seq_one_letter_code
_entity_poly.pdbx_strand_id
1 'polypeptide(L)' 'LDWDDPDGDTLDLALVRARSSAKNEDQRIGSLIFNFGGPGGSGVSTLPAFGDTYETLRGRYDLVSFDPRGVGR' A
#
# COMPACT_ATOMS: atom_id res chain seq x y z
N LEU A 1 -16.42 -8.75 -8.48
CA LEU A 1 -15.50 -9.74 -7.85
C LEU A 1 -14.84 -10.52 -8.96
N ASP A 2 -15.71 -11.04 -9.83
CA ASP A 2 -15.44 -11.28 -11.23
C ASP A 2 -15.09 -9.96 -11.95
N TRP A 3 -14.22 -10.04 -12.94
CA TRP A 3 -13.88 -8.91 -13.82
C TRP A 3 -14.74 -8.91 -15.09
N ASP A 4 -15.33 -10.04 -15.46
CA ASP A 4 -16.27 -10.15 -16.58
C ASP A 4 -17.68 -9.64 -16.21
N ASP A 5 -17.94 -9.48 -14.91
CA ASP A 5 -19.15 -8.84 -14.35
C ASP A 5 -18.76 -7.69 -13.37
N PRO A 6 -18.50 -6.48 -13.87
CA PRO A 6 -17.98 -5.37 -13.07
C PRO A 6 -19.00 -4.76 -12.10
N ASP A 7 -20.30 -4.98 -12.33
CA ASP A 7 -21.39 -4.49 -11.48
C ASP A 7 -21.85 -5.54 -10.44
N GLY A 8 -21.24 -6.73 -10.45
CA GLY A 8 -21.50 -7.80 -9.48
C GLY A 8 -20.86 -7.56 -8.11
N ASP A 9 -20.69 -8.64 -7.34
CA ASP A 9 -20.22 -8.56 -5.95
C ASP A 9 -18.92 -7.77 -5.77
N THR A 10 -18.86 -6.90 -4.77
CA THR A 10 -17.65 -6.14 -4.43
C THR A 10 -17.00 -6.66 -3.15
N LEU A 11 -15.73 -6.35 -2.96
CA LEU A 11 -15.03 -6.52 -1.68
C LEU A 11 -14.24 -5.27 -1.35
N ASP A 12 -14.01 -5.06 -0.06
CA ASP A 12 -13.08 -4.05 0.42
C ASP A 12 -11.65 -4.60 0.39
N LEU A 13 -10.70 -3.73 0.03
CA LEU A 13 -9.27 -4.01 0.18
C LEU A 13 -8.72 -3.16 1.32
N ALA A 14 -8.06 -3.80 2.28
CA ALA A 14 -7.35 -3.07 3.32
C ALA A 14 -6.08 -2.41 2.74
N LEU A 15 -5.91 -1.11 3.01
CA LEU A 15 -4.73 -0.34 2.64
C LEU A 15 -4.08 0.27 3.89
N VAL A 16 -2.75 0.39 3.84
CA VAL A 16 -1.96 1.19 4.76
C VAL A 16 -1.19 2.25 3.98
N ARG A 17 -1.06 3.44 4.57
CA ARG A 17 -0.31 4.54 3.97
C ARG A 17 0.52 5.26 5.01
N ALA A 18 1.83 5.29 4.80
CA ALA A 18 2.74 6.21 5.48
C ALA A 18 2.94 7.43 4.57
N ARG A 19 2.36 8.58 4.95
CA ARG A 19 2.44 9.82 4.15
C ARG A 19 3.87 10.30 3.99
N SER A 20 4.21 10.91 2.87
CA SER A 20 5.53 11.48 2.65
C SER A 20 5.95 12.43 3.78
N SER A 21 7.24 12.42 4.12
CA SER A 21 7.86 13.35 5.08
C SER A 21 8.33 14.65 4.45
N ALA A 22 8.02 14.87 3.16
CA ALA A 22 8.29 16.12 2.46
C ALA A 22 7.67 17.33 3.20
N LYS A 23 8.38 18.46 3.22
CA LYS A 23 7.90 19.69 3.88
C LYS A 23 6.82 20.40 3.06
N ASN A 24 6.92 20.29 1.72
CA ASN A 24 5.99 20.90 0.78
C ASN A 24 5.39 19.81 -0.11
N GLU A 25 4.11 19.95 -0.47
CA GLU A 25 3.41 18.97 -1.32
C GLU A 25 4.04 18.84 -2.71
N ASP A 26 4.58 19.92 -3.27
CA ASP A 26 5.26 19.92 -4.59
C ASP A 26 6.52 19.03 -4.62
N GLN A 27 7.08 18.71 -3.46
CA GLN A 27 8.23 17.80 -3.37
C GLN A 27 7.79 16.32 -3.40
N ARG A 28 6.52 16.05 -3.10
CA ARG A 28 5.94 14.71 -3.16
C ARG A 28 5.66 14.35 -4.61
N ILE A 29 6.26 13.26 -5.07
CA ILE A 29 6.09 12.74 -6.43
C ILE A 29 4.78 11.97 -6.55
N GLY A 30 4.52 11.04 -5.62
CA GLY A 30 3.49 10.03 -5.84
C GLY A 30 3.29 9.08 -4.67
N SER A 31 2.48 8.05 -4.91
CA SER A 31 2.38 6.87 -4.05
C SER A 31 3.30 5.80 -4.62
N LEU A 32 4.15 5.23 -3.76
CA LEU A 32 4.93 4.03 -4.10
C LEU A 32 4.25 2.84 -3.43
N ILE A 33 3.76 1.91 -4.26
CA ILE A 33 2.96 0.77 -3.81
C ILE A 33 3.84 -0.47 -3.67
N PHE A 34 3.79 -1.10 -2.50
CA PHE A 34 4.54 -2.29 -2.18
C PHE A 34 3.63 -3.53 -2.18
N ASN A 35 4.23 -4.65 -2.60
CA ASN A 35 3.72 -5.99 -2.33
C ASN A 35 4.91 -6.82 -1.85
N PHE A 36 4.81 -7.40 -0.65
CA PHE A 36 5.93 -8.05 0.03
C PHE A 36 6.04 -9.55 -0.24
N GLY A 37 5.18 -10.10 -1.10
CA GLY A 37 5.21 -11.51 -1.47
C GLY A 37 4.55 -12.44 -0.46
N GLY A 38 5.03 -13.69 -0.39
CA GLY A 38 4.31 -14.82 0.22
C GLY A 38 4.06 -15.91 -0.84
N PRO A 39 2.85 -16.04 -1.42
CA PRO A 39 1.61 -15.26 -1.23
C PRO A 39 0.89 -15.52 0.11
N GLY A 40 -0.12 -14.70 0.45
CA GLY A 40 -0.88 -14.80 1.71
C GLY A 40 -0.39 -13.89 2.84
N GLY A 41 0.66 -13.11 2.63
CA GLY A 41 1.17 -12.12 3.59
C GLY A 41 0.41 -10.79 3.54
N SER A 42 0.09 -10.23 4.70
CA SER A 42 -0.58 -8.92 4.83
C SER A 42 0.43 -7.78 4.62
N GLY A 43 0.34 -7.09 3.49
CA GLY A 43 1.13 -5.90 3.23
C GLY A 43 0.80 -4.75 4.20
N VAL A 44 -0.45 -4.70 4.69
CA VAL A 44 -0.89 -3.76 5.74
C VAL A 44 -0.08 -3.92 7.01
N SER A 45 0.17 -5.17 7.40
CA SER A 45 0.95 -5.50 8.60
C SER A 45 2.45 -5.44 8.36
N THR A 46 2.91 -5.69 7.12
CA THR A 46 4.33 -5.75 6.79
C THR A 46 4.95 -4.36 6.58
N LEU A 47 4.28 -3.42 5.90
CA LEU A 47 4.89 -2.12 5.58
C LEU A 47 5.46 -1.37 6.81
N PRO A 48 4.77 -1.31 7.97
CA PRO A 48 5.30 -0.64 9.16
C PRO A 48 6.62 -1.22 9.66
N ALA A 49 6.84 -2.53 9.49
CA ALA A 49 8.07 -3.20 9.93
C ALA A 49 9.32 -2.78 9.14
N PHE A 50 9.14 -2.20 7.95
CA PHE A 50 10.22 -1.72 7.08
C PHE A 50 10.31 -0.19 7.02
N GLY A 51 9.59 0.54 7.90
CA GLY A 51 9.51 2.01 7.87
C GLY A 51 10.88 2.68 7.79
N ASP A 52 11.81 2.31 8.68
CA ASP A 52 13.16 2.87 8.72
C ASP A 52 13.98 2.56 7.46
N THR A 53 13.75 1.39 6.85
CA THR A 53 14.46 0.98 5.61
C THR A 53 14.06 1.86 4.44
N TYR A 54 12.85 2.42 4.44
CA TYR A 54 12.29 3.21 3.34
C TYR A 54 12.22 4.71 3.64
N GLU A 55 12.89 5.21 4.68
CA GLU A 55 12.80 6.63 5.08
C GLU A 55 13.25 7.58 3.95
N THR A 56 14.27 7.21 3.17
CA THR A 56 14.69 7.98 2.00
C THR A 56 13.60 8.05 0.93
N LEU A 57 12.88 6.95 0.70
CA LEU A 57 11.75 6.92 -0.24
C LEU A 57 10.58 7.76 0.28
N ARG A 58 10.31 7.68 1.59
CA ARG A 58 9.27 8.48 2.27
C ARG A 58 9.50 9.99 2.13
N GLY A 59 10.74 10.43 1.91
CA GLY A 59 11.05 11.83 1.60
C GLY A 59 10.42 12.35 0.30
N ARG A 60 10.02 11.47 -0.64
CA ARG A 60 9.41 11.87 -1.94
C ARG A 60 8.10 11.14 -2.26
N TYR A 61 7.77 10.06 -1.54
CA TYR A 61 6.59 9.25 -1.82
C TYR A 61 5.73 9.03 -0.56
N ASP A 62 4.41 8.93 -0.76
CA ASP A 62 3.57 8.20 0.17
C ASP A 62 3.92 6.71 0.00
N LEU A 63 4.33 6.04 1.07
CA LEU A 63 4.55 4.59 1.03
C LEU A 63 3.21 3.91 1.28
N VAL A 64 2.76 3.09 0.33
CA VAL A 64 1.46 2.44 0.36
C VAL A 64 1.63 0.95 0.24
N SER A 65 0.88 0.18 1.02
CA SER A 65 0.74 -1.26 0.81
C SER A 65 -0.71 -1.65 1.03
N PHE A 66 -1.06 -2.83 0.57
CA PHE A 66 -2.41 -3.37 0.68
C PHE A 66 -2.36 -4.87 0.99
N ASP A 67 -3.49 -5.41 1.40
CA ASP A 67 -3.71 -6.84 1.48
C ASP A 67 -4.39 -7.29 0.18
N PRO A 68 -3.77 -8.17 -0.64
CA PRO A 68 -4.42 -8.69 -1.85
C PRO A 68 -5.72 -9.42 -1.52
N ARG A 69 -6.60 -9.58 -2.53
CA ARG A 69 -7.88 -10.31 -2.35
C ARG A 69 -7.64 -11.68 -1.70
N GLY A 70 -8.45 -12.02 -0.69
CA GLY A 70 -8.34 -13.27 0.06
C GLY A 70 -7.19 -13.32 1.08
N VAL A 71 -6.53 -12.19 1.36
CA VAL A 71 -5.47 -12.07 2.37
C VAL A 71 -5.89 -11.08 3.44
N GLY A 72 -5.58 -11.38 4.70
CA GLY A 72 -5.81 -10.45 5.80
C GLY A 72 -7.29 -10.23 6.10
N ARG A 73 -7.71 -8.97 6.06
CA ARG A 73 -9.05 -8.49 6.44
C ARG A 73 -9.68 -7.70 5.30
#